data_AF-A0A8T4LH96-F1
#
_entry.id   AF-A0A8T4LH96-F1
#
_cell.length_a   1.000
_cell.length_b   1.000
_cell.length_c   1.000
_cell.angle_alpha   90.00
_cell.angle_beta   90.00
_cell.angle_gamma   90.00
#
_symmetry.space_group_name_H-M   'P 1'
#
loop_
_entity.id
_entity.type
_entity.pdbx_description
1 polymer ?
#
loop_
_entity_poly.entity_id
_entity_poly.type
_entity_poly.pdbx_seq_one_letter_code
_entity_poly.pdbx_strand_id
1 'polypeptide(L)'
;MVVANDVCQDRTDTFQLQPQLKNVKENIKLKEDTKVVLDCNYNSGSNLKFLEVEKIDGYIPTISQAQEIGNKEKNVDEENYEYDWEKDEIILKGARLKYHATWKQQGKKRQRVYKSEDGKIIKKVIEFFRERLRMKNKMETSEGKKIYSLRKTIVEPVIGDIKHNFGFDEFLIRGLDGAKLELNLVSIAHNLKKIWIARGKLSINNKNIIFNLIIKNN
;
A
#
# COMPACT_ATOMS: atom_id res chain seq x y z
N MET A 1 1.56 -3.14 16.56
CA MET A 1 1.41 -1.83 17.23
C MET A 1 1.01 -0.84 16.16
N VAL A 2 0.19 0.14 16.51
CA VAL A 2 -0.17 1.27 15.65
C VAL A 2 0.91 2.33 15.80
N VAL A 3 1.63 2.66 14.73
CA VAL A 3 2.72 3.65 14.76
C VAL A 3 2.34 4.98 14.10
N ALA A 4 1.28 4.97 13.30
CA ALA A 4 0.62 6.13 12.73
C ALA A 4 -0.84 5.78 12.49
N ASN A 5 -1.72 6.77 12.62
CA ASN A 5 -3.14 6.68 12.28
C ASN A 5 -3.62 8.06 11.83
N ASP A 6 -4.72 8.12 11.07
CA ASP A 6 -5.43 9.38 10.80
C ASP A 6 -6.88 9.10 10.41
N VAL A 7 -7.71 10.14 10.44
CA VAL A 7 -9.10 10.14 9.96
C VAL A 7 -9.23 11.13 8.79
N CYS A 8 -9.87 10.72 7.70
CA CYS A 8 -10.09 11.55 6.52
C CYS A 8 -11.56 11.48 6.05
N GLN A 9 -11.97 12.43 5.21
CA GLN A 9 -13.29 12.45 4.56
C GLN A 9 -13.24 11.92 3.12
N ASP A 10 -12.08 11.43 2.67
CA ASP A 10 -11.92 10.88 1.34
C ASP A 10 -12.76 9.60 1.20
N ARG A 11 -13.48 9.47 0.08
CA ARG A 11 -14.25 8.25 -0.22
C ARG A 11 -13.35 7.04 -0.52
N THR A 12 -12.06 7.28 -0.80
CA THR A 12 -11.12 6.23 -1.21
C THR A 12 -9.81 6.37 -0.46
N ASP A 13 -9.30 5.25 0.04
CA ASP A 13 -8.03 5.19 0.78
C ASP A 13 -6.80 5.55 -0.07
N THR A 14 -6.96 5.61 -1.40
CA THR A 14 -5.88 5.89 -2.35
C THR A 14 -5.02 7.10 -1.96
N PHE A 15 -5.62 8.16 -1.43
CA PHE A 15 -4.91 9.39 -1.08
C PHE A 15 -4.17 9.31 0.27
N GLN A 16 -4.43 8.27 1.06
CA GLN A 16 -3.94 8.15 2.42
C GLN A 16 -2.56 7.48 2.51
N LEU A 17 -2.06 6.84 1.45
CA LEU A 17 -0.75 6.17 1.49
C LEU A 17 0.41 7.12 1.80
N GLN A 18 0.50 8.23 1.06
CA GLN A 18 1.65 9.13 1.16
C GLN A 18 1.66 9.90 2.49
N PRO A 19 0.54 10.51 2.93
CA PRO A 19 0.48 11.13 4.26
C PRO A 19 0.82 10.15 5.38
N GLN A 20 0.27 8.94 5.33
CA GLN A 20 0.53 7.95 6.37
C GLN A 20 1.99 7.50 6.40
N LEU A 21 2.62 7.27 5.24
CA LEU A 21 4.04 6.93 5.22
C LEU A 21 4.95 8.06 5.72
N LYS A 22 4.55 9.32 5.53
CA LYS A 22 5.24 10.46 6.14
C LYS A 22 5.09 10.44 7.67
N ASN A 23 3.87 10.29 8.18
CA ASN A 23 3.63 10.16 9.62
C ASN A 23 4.41 8.99 10.24
N VAL A 24 4.50 7.84 9.55
CA VAL A 24 5.31 6.70 10.00
C VAL A 24 6.78 7.08 10.10
N LYS A 25 7.34 7.74 9.07
CA LYS A 25 8.76 8.18 9.06
C LYS A 25 9.06 9.25 10.12
N GLU A 26 8.09 10.09 10.46
CA GLU A 26 8.20 11.09 11.53
C GLU A 26 8.18 10.43 12.91
N ASN A 27 7.34 9.41 13.10
CA ASN A 27 7.17 8.73 14.39
C ASN A 27 8.27 7.69 14.68
N ILE A 28 8.78 7.01 13.66
CA ILE A 28 9.78 5.94 13.82
C ILE A 28 10.85 5.95 12.71
N LYS A 29 12.06 5.53 13.08
CA LYS A 29 13.11 5.23 12.10
C LYS A 29 12.86 3.85 11.47
N LEU A 30 12.52 3.84 10.19
CA LEU A 30 12.38 2.60 9.41
C LEU A 30 13.75 2.00 9.11
N LYS A 31 13.85 0.67 9.19
CA LYS A 31 15.01 -0.07 8.70
C LYS A 31 14.99 -0.11 7.17
N GLU A 32 16.16 -0.20 6.55
CA GLU A 32 16.28 -0.22 5.09
C GLU A 32 15.56 -1.40 4.43
N ASP A 33 15.45 -2.53 5.13
CA ASP A 33 14.77 -3.75 4.66
C ASP A 33 13.26 -3.78 4.96
N THR A 34 12.70 -2.67 5.47
CA THR A 34 11.29 -2.62 5.87
C THR A 34 10.36 -2.73 4.66
N LYS A 35 9.48 -3.72 4.72
CA LYS A 35 8.45 -3.98 3.71
C LYS A 35 7.14 -3.30 4.09
N VAL A 36 6.53 -2.61 3.13
CA VAL A 36 5.24 -1.93 3.30
C VAL A 36 4.17 -2.67 2.51
N VAL A 37 3.21 -3.27 3.21
CA VAL A 37 2.15 -4.07 2.58
C VAL A 37 0.83 -3.32 2.69
N LEU A 38 0.15 -3.10 1.55
CA LEU A 38 -1.04 -2.25 1.45
C LEU A 38 -2.15 -2.95 0.66
N ASP A 39 -3.39 -2.54 0.91
CA ASP A 39 -4.55 -3.06 0.18
C ASP A 39 -4.59 -2.59 -1.29
N CYS A 40 -5.35 -3.28 -2.13
CA CYS A 40 -5.50 -2.97 -3.55
C CYS A 40 -6.07 -1.56 -3.81
N ASN A 41 -6.83 -1.01 -2.86
CA ASN A 41 -7.36 0.36 -2.93
C ASN A 41 -6.25 1.44 -2.94
N TYR A 42 -5.04 1.10 -2.50
CA TYR A 42 -3.89 1.99 -2.57
C TYR A 42 -3.16 1.93 -3.92
N ASN A 43 -3.57 1.04 -4.84
CA ASN A 43 -2.95 0.83 -6.14
C ASN A 43 -3.26 1.97 -7.14
N SER A 44 -2.55 3.08 -6.97
CA SER A 44 -2.58 4.21 -7.87
C SER A 44 -1.21 4.50 -8.45
N GLY A 45 -1.18 5.04 -9.67
CA GLY A 45 0.07 5.40 -10.33
C GLY A 45 0.95 6.35 -9.51
N SER A 46 0.33 7.35 -8.87
CA SER A 46 1.01 8.30 -8.00
C SER A 46 1.62 7.63 -6.76
N ASN A 47 0.93 6.67 -6.15
CA ASN A 47 1.45 5.95 -4.99
C ASN A 47 2.61 5.03 -5.36
N LEU A 48 2.50 4.30 -6.47
CA LEU A 48 3.57 3.44 -6.94
C LEU A 48 4.80 4.26 -7.31
N LYS A 49 4.60 5.41 -7.97
CA LYS A 49 5.69 6.33 -8.27
C LYS A 49 6.34 6.86 -6.99
N PHE A 50 5.55 7.24 -6.00
CA PHE A 50 6.03 7.69 -4.69
C PHE A 50 6.89 6.62 -4.00
N LEU A 51 6.43 5.37 -3.95
CA LEU A 51 7.19 4.27 -3.37
C LEU A 51 8.55 4.06 -4.05
N GLU A 52 8.60 4.14 -5.37
CA GLU A 52 9.87 4.02 -6.12
C GLU A 52 10.82 5.19 -5.84
N VAL A 53 10.33 6.43 -5.82
CA VAL A 53 11.15 7.63 -5.57
C VAL A 53 11.70 7.62 -4.14
N GLU A 54 10.85 7.26 -3.18
CA GLU A 54 11.23 7.17 -1.77
C GLU A 54 12.00 5.90 -1.42
N LYS A 55 12.26 5.02 -2.42
CA LYS A 55 12.92 3.71 -2.26
C LYS A 55 12.29 2.85 -1.17
N ILE A 56 10.96 2.87 -1.08
CA ILE A 56 10.19 2.07 -0.13
C ILE A 56 9.81 0.74 -0.78
N ASP A 57 10.14 -0.37 -0.11
CA ASP A 57 9.81 -1.72 -0.56
C ASP A 57 8.32 -2.05 -0.36
N GLY A 58 7.48 -1.52 -1.27
CA GLY A 58 6.03 -1.67 -1.21
C GLY A 58 5.49 -2.93 -1.89
N TYR A 59 4.36 -3.44 -1.39
CA TYR A 59 3.60 -4.57 -1.94
C TYR A 59 2.12 -4.16 -2.01
N ILE A 60 1.63 -3.90 -3.24
CA ILE A 60 0.25 -3.48 -3.49
C ILE A 60 -0.32 -4.30 -4.66
N PRO A 61 -1.26 -5.24 -4.44
CA PRO A 61 -1.84 -6.01 -5.53
C PRO A 61 -2.73 -5.12 -6.42
N THR A 62 -2.97 -5.57 -7.65
CA THR A 62 -4.10 -5.08 -8.44
C THR A 62 -5.43 -5.60 -7.85
N ILE A 63 -6.57 -5.04 -8.29
CA ILE A 63 -7.89 -5.53 -7.85
C ILE A 63 -8.08 -7.01 -8.25
N SER A 64 -7.73 -7.36 -9.49
CA SER A 64 -7.80 -8.75 -9.99
C SER A 64 -6.91 -9.71 -9.17
N GLN A 65 -5.67 -9.31 -8.87
CA GLN A 65 -4.78 -10.10 -8.01
C GLN A 65 -5.35 -10.27 -6.59
N ALA A 66 -5.93 -9.21 -6.01
CA ALA A 66 -6.55 -9.29 -4.69
C ALA A 66 -7.82 -10.18 -4.68
N GLN A 67 -8.62 -10.16 -5.75
CA GLN A 67 -9.76 -11.06 -5.92
C GLN A 67 -9.32 -12.52 -6.02
N GLU A 68 -8.28 -12.81 -6.80
CA GLU A 68 -7.72 -14.15 -6.95
C GLU A 68 -7.19 -14.70 -5.63
N ILE A 69 -6.44 -13.90 -4.87
CA ILE A 69 -5.96 -14.25 -3.52
C ILE A 69 -7.13 -14.51 -2.55
N GLY A 70 -8.27 -13.86 -2.78
CA GLY A 70 -9.49 -14.02 -1.99
C GLY A 70 -10.42 -15.15 -2.46
N ASN A 71 -10.04 -15.92 -3.49
CA ASN A 71 -10.91 -16.89 -4.17
C ASN A 71 -12.23 -16.29 -4.65
N LYS A 72 -12.21 -15.03 -5.11
CA LYS A 72 -13.38 -14.34 -5.68
C LYS A 72 -13.33 -14.36 -7.20
N GLU A 73 -14.50 -14.38 -7.84
CA GLU A 73 -14.59 -14.25 -9.30
C GLU A 73 -13.97 -12.94 -9.78
N LYS A 74 -13.22 -13.03 -10.90
CA LYS A 74 -12.57 -11.89 -11.52
C LYS A 74 -13.62 -11.08 -12.29
N ASN A 75 -13.88 -9.87 -11.81
CA ASN A 75 -14.83 -8.94 -12.43
C ASN A 75 -14.13 -7.73 -13.08
N VAL A 76 -12.82 -7.81 -13.28
CA VAL A 76 -12.01 -6.72 -13.85
C VAL A 76 -11.25 -7.24 -15.05
N ASP A 77 -11.52 -6.63 -16.21
CA ASP A 77 -10.74 -6.87 -17.43
C ASP A 77 -9.32 -6.38 -17.22
N GLU A 78 -8.36 -7.30 -17.25
CA GLU A 78 -6.96 -6.93 -17.28
C GLU A 78 -6.56 -6.44 -18.68
N GLU A 79 -5.67 -5.44 -18.72
CA GLU A 79 -5.18 -4.93 -19.98
C GLU A 79 -4.28 -5.98 -20.66
N ASN A 80 -4.78 -6.60 -21.73
CA ASN A 80 -4.05 -7.62 -22.50
C ASN A 80 -3.05 -6.98 -23.48
N TYR A 81 -1.93 -6.47 -22.96
CA TYR A 81 -0.76 -6.11 -23.77
C TYR A 81 0.53 -6.50 -23.06
N GLU A 82 1.56 -6.78 -23.85
CA GLU A 82 2.92 -6.94 -23.37
C GLU A 82 3.66 -5.61 -23.46
N TYR A 83 4.74 -5.47 -22.69
CA TYR A 83 5.54 -4.25 -22.65
C TYR A 83 7.03 -4.59 -22.70
N ASP A 84 7.72 -4.02 -23.68
CA ASP A 84 9.16 -4.11 -23.87
C ASP A 84 9.84 -2.99 -23.06
N TRP A 85 10.51 -3.36 -21.98
CA TRP A 85 11.13 -2.42 -21.04
C TRP A 85 12.32 -1.68 -21.63
N GLU A 86 13.07 -2.33 -22.53
CA GLU A 86 14.29 -1.78 -23.12
C GLU A 86 13.95 -0.75 -24.19
N LYS A 87 12.96 -1.07 -25.02
CA LYS A 87 12.59 -0.23 -26.17
C LYS A 87 11.51 0.80 -25.86
N ASP A 88 10.89 0.73 -24.68
CA ASP A 88 9.69 1.51 -24.36
C ASP A 88 8.59 1.32 -25.42
N GLU A 89 8.26 0.06 -25.69
CA GLU A 89 7.26 -0.31 -26.68
C GLU A 89 6.14 -1.15 -26.05
N ILE A 90 4.90 -0.89 -26.45
CA ILE A 90 3.77 -1.76 -26.12
C ILE A 90 3.59 -2.76 -27.26
N ILE A 91 3.53 -4.05 -26.94
CA ILE A 91 3.24 -5.12 -27.89
C ILE A 91 1.77 -5.49 -27.73
N LEU A 92 0.98 -5.22 -28.77
CA LEU A 92 -0.45 -5.50 -28.80
C LEU A 92 -0.77 -6.38 -30.00
N LYS A 93 -1.17 -7.63 -29.76
CA LYS A 93 -1.49 -8.62 -30.82
C LYS A 93 -0.37 -8.75 -31.86
N GLY A 94 0.89 -8.77 -31.43
CA GLY A 94 2.08 -8.85 -32.28
C GLY A 94 2.55 -7.52 -32.89
N ALA A 95 1.77 -6.43 -32.82
CA ALA A 95 2.18 -5.12 -33.28
C ALA A 95 2.97 -4.36 -32.20
N ARG A 96 4.14 -3.82 -32.56
CA ARG A 96 4.94 -2.94 -31.71
C ARG A 96 4.47 -1.49 -31.82
N LEU A 97 4.16 -0.88 -30.69
CA LEU A 97 3.69 0.49 -30.58
C LEU A 97 4.74 1.32 -29.84
N LYS A 98 5.24 2.38 -30.47
CA LYS A 98 6.23 3.29 -29.89
C LYS A 98 5.56 4.45 -29.18
N TYR A 99 6.21 4.98 -28.14
CA TYR A 99 5.75 6.17 -27.45
C TYR A 99 5.63 7.34 -28.44
N HIS A 100 4.46 7.98 -28.44
CA HIS A 100 4.17 9.10 -29.34
C HIS A 100 4.04 10.43 -28.59
N ALA A 101 3.21 10.47 -27.54
CA ALA A 101 2.99 11.70 -26.77
C ALA A 101 2.33 11.40 -25.43
N THR A 102 2.43 12.35 -24.50
CA THR A 102 1.61 12.39 -23.28
C THR A 102 0.54 13.45 -23.45
N TRP A 103 -0.72 13.06 -23.25
CA TRP A 103 -1.87 13.91 -23.46
C TRP A 103 -2.78 13.95 -22.22
N LYS A 104 -3.42 15.10 -21.98
CA LYS A 104 -4.37 15.29 -20.88
C LYS A 104 -5.65 15.88 -21.43
N GLN A 105 -6.75 15.14 -21.35
CA GLN A 105 -8.08 15.73 -21.55
C GLN A 105 -8.47 16.55 -20.32
N GLN A 106 -9.20 17.64 -20.52
CA GLN A 106 -9.85 18.35 -19.42
C GLN A 106 -10.72 17.37 -18.60
N GLY A 107 -10.55 17.38 -17.28
CA GLY A 107 -11.26 16.48 -16.36
C GLY A 107 -10.77 15.02 -16.34
N LYS A 108 -9.80 14.61 -17.17
CA LYS A 108 -9.25 13.24 -17.16
C LYS A 108 -7.81 13.18 -16.68
N LYS A 109 -7.41 11.97 -16.26
CA LYS A 109 -6.02 11.64 -15.91
C LYS A 109 -5.13 11.78 -17.15
N ARG A 110 -3.86 12.14 -16.93
CA ARG A 110 -2.84 12.16 -17.97
C ARG A 110 -2.63 10.75 -18.52
N GLN A 111 -2.57 10.64 -19.84
CA GLN A 111 -2.41 9.41 -20.56
C GLN A 111 -1.20 9.48 -21.48
N ARG A 112 -0.49 8.37 -21.62
CA ARG A 112 0.56 8.17 -22.62
C ARG A 112 -0.04 7.45 -23.82
N VAL A 113 0.30 7.94 -25.00
CA VAL A 113 -0.18 7.42 -26.27
C VAL A 113 0.96 6.69 -26.95
N TYR A 114 0.71 5.43 -27.31
CA TYR A 114 1.60 4.59 -28.08
C TYR A 114 0.96 4.33 -29.45
N LYS A 115 1.75 4.40 -30.52
CA LYS A 115 1.26 4.23 -31.90
C LYS A 115 2.12 3.22 -32.66
N SER A 116 1.49 2.47 -33.57
CA SER A 116 2.22 1.69 -34.57
C SER A 116 2.95 2.62 -35.54
N GLU A 117 3.96 2.10 -36.23
CA GLU A 117 4.71 2.84 -37.25
C GLU A 117 3.79 3.42 -38.33
N ASP A 118 2.82 2.64 -38.80
CA ASP A 118 1.79 3.08 -39.76
C ASP A 118 0.72 4.03 -39.17
N GLY A 119 0.76 4.30 -37.86
CA GLY A 119 -0.24 5.12 -37.15
C GLY A 119 -1.65 4.52 -37.00
N LYS A 120 -1.92 3.36 -37.62
CA LYS A 120 -3.24 2.68 -37.62
C LYS A 120 -3.66 2.16 -36.24
N ILE A 121 -2.71 1.69 -35.43
CA ILE A 121 -2.99 1.15 -34.09
C ILE A 121 -2.55 2.18 -33.06
N ILE A 122 -3.48 2.55 -32.17
CA ILE A 122 -3.24 3.50 -31.09
C ILE A 122 -3.66 2.86 -29.77
N LYS A 123 -2.72 2.79 -28.82
CA LYS A 123 -3.01 2.39 -27.44
C LYS A 123 -2.77 3.58 -26.52
N LYS A 124 -3.76 3.89 -25.69
CA LYS A 124 -3.66 4.90 -24.63
C LYS A 124 -3.55 4.17 -23.30
N VAL A 125 -2.52 4.51 -22.52
CA VAL A 125 -2.29 3.99 -21.17
C VAL A 125 -2.18 5.16 -20.20
N ILE A 126 -2.41 4.92 -18.91
CA ILE A 126 -2.26 5.96 -17.90
C ILE A 126 -0.78 6.36 -17.70
N GLU A 127 -0.52 7.57 -17.22
CA GLU A 127 0.83 8.14 -17.08
C GLU A 127 1.85 7.19 -16.41
N PHE A 128 1.47 6.59 -15.28
CA PHE A 128 2.32 5.70 -14.47
C PHE A 128 2.01 4.22 -14.69
N PHE A 129 1.70 3.82 -15.94
CA PHE A 129 1.41 2.42 -16.24
C PHE A 129 2.62 1.49 -16.03
N ARG A 130 3.85 2.00 -16.22
CA ARG A 130 5.09 1.24 -16.03
C ARG A 130 5.27 0.84 -14.57
N GLU A 131 5.07 1.79 -13.65
CA GLU A 131 5.09 1.56 -12.21
C GLU A 131 4.05 0.51 -11.81
N ARG A 132 2.85 0.56 -12.41
CA ARG A 132 1.80 -0.45 -12.21
C ARG A 132 2.21 -1.82 -12.71
N LEU A 133 2.84 -1.91 -13.88
CA LEU A 133 3.28 -3.17 -14.44
C LEU A 133 4.41 -3.80 -13.62
N ARG A 134 5.39 -3.00 -13.15
CA ARG A 134 6.42 -3.48 -12.22
C ARG A 134 5.81 -4.03 -10.93
N MET A 135 4.87 -3.30 -10.33
CA MET A 135 4.18 -3.77 -9.13
C MET A 135 3.37 -5.03 -9.41
N LYS A 136 2.64 -5.09 -10.53
CA LYS A 136 1.87 -6.28 -10.95
C LYS A 136 2.80 -7.50 -11.03
N ASN A 137 3.90 -7.40 -11.78
CA ASN A 137 4.88 -8.48 -11.96
C ASN A 137 5.50 -8.88 -10.61
N LYS A 138 5.84 -7.90 -9.76
CA LYS A 138 6.35 -8.16 -8.40
C LYS A 138 5.35 -8.97 -7.57
N MET A 139 4.07 -8.64 -7.65
CA MET A 139 2.99 -9.34 -6.92
C MET A 139 2.66 -10.73 -7.49
N GLU A 140 3.07 -11.04 -8.72
CA GLU A 140 2.93 -12.37 -9.32
C GLU A 140 3.97 -13.35 -8.81
N THR A 141 5.13 -12.87 -8.36
CA THR A 141 6.20 -13.70 -7.80
C THR A 141 5.74 -14.47 -6.56
N SER A 142 6.33 -15.64 -6.33
CA SER A 142 6.07 -16.45 -5.13
C SER A 142 6.42 -15.70 -3.84
N GLU A 143 7.50 -14.92 -3.86
CA GLU A 143 7.90 -14.06 -2.75
C GLU A 143 6.87 -12.95 -2.50
N GLY A 144 6.43 -12.25 -3.55
CA GLY A 144 5.41 -11.21 -3.43
C GLY A 144 4.10 -11.70 -2.85
N LYS A 145 3.63 -12.86 -3.32
CA LYS A 145 2.43 -13.52 -2.77
C LYS A 145 2.61 -13.89 -1.28
N LYS A 146 3.78 -14.42 -0.92
CA LYS A 146 4.11 -14.80 0.47
C LYS A 146 4.18 -13.61 1.41
N ILE A 147 4.80 -12.51 1.00
CA ILE A 147 4.88 -11.29 1.82
C ILE A 147 3.49 -10.68 1.98
N TYR A 148 2.72 -10.62 0.90
CA TYR A 148 1.38 -10.05 0.94
C TYR A 148 0.41 -10.85 1.82
N SER A 149 0.54 -12.18 1.87
CA SER A 149 -0.33 -13.03 2.71
C SER A 149 -0.20 -12.72 4.21
N LEU A 150 0.96 -12.22 4.66
CA LEU A 150 1.20 -11.80 6.05
C LEU A 150 0.35 -10.58 6.47
N ARG A 151 -0.20 -9.81 5.51
CA ARG A 151 -1.01 -8.61 5.80
C ARG A 151 -2.17 -8.92 6.74
N LYS A 152 -2.86 -10.04 6.52
CA LYS A 152 -4.02 -10.47 7.33
C LYS A 152 -3.62 -10.59 8.79
N THR A 153 -2.53 -11.29 9.06
CA THR A 153 -2.00 -11.53 10.41
C THR A 153 -1.49 -10.26 11.10
N ILE A 154 -1.11 -9.23 10.36
CA ILE A 154 -0.57 -7.98 10.93
C ILE A 154 -1.69 -7.00 11.28
N VAL A 155 -2.61 -6.76 10.35
CA VAL A 155 -3.60 -5.66 10.46
C VAL A 155 -4.92 -6.12 11.07
N GLU A 156 -5.42 -7.31 10.73
CA GLU A 156 -6.74 -7.76 11.19
C GLU A 156 -6.81 -7.91 12.72
N PRO A 157 -5.77 -8.42 13.43
CA PRO A 157 -5.82 -8.47 14.89
C PRO A 157 -5.86 -7.10 15.55
N VAL A 158 -5.23 -6.09 14.95
CA VAL A 158 -5.26 -4.71 15.48
C VAL A 158 -6.66 -4.13 15.33
N ILE A 159 -7.24 -4.24 14.13
CA ILE A 159 -8.60 -3.75 13.86
C ILE A 159 -9.63 -4.50 14.72
N GLY A 160 -9.52 -5.83 14.82
CA GLY A 160 -10.42 -6.66 15.61
C GLY A 160 -10.34 -6.37 17.11
N ASP A 161 -9.13 -6.12 17.64
CA ASP A 161 -8.96 -5.75 19.05
C ASP A 161 -9.59 -4.39 19.35
N ILE A 162 -9.36 -3.40 18.49
CA ILE A 162 -9.96 -2.07 18.63
C ILE A 162 -11.50 -2.15 18.55
N LYS A 163 -12.05 -2.84 17.55
CA LYS A 163 -13.50 -2.89 17.36
C LYS A 163 -14.22 -3.75 18.40
N HIS A 164 -13.74 -4.97 18.66
CA HIS A 164 -14.51 -5.95 19.44
C HIS A 164 -14.08 -6.02 20.91
N ASN A 165 -12.77 -5.93 21.20
CA ASN A 165 -12.32 -6.04 22.58
C ASN A 165 -12.37 -4.71 23.33
N PHE A 166 -12.16 -3.60 22.62
CA PHE A 166 -12.32 -2.26 23.19
C PHE A 166 -13.71 -1.66 22.96
N GLY A 167 -14.54 -2.29 22.12
CA GLY A 167 -15.87 -1.78 21.80
C GLY A 167 -15.85 -0.46 21.03
N PHE A 168 -14.77 -0.18 20.29
CA PHE A 168 -14.65 1.04 19.48
C PHE A 168 -15.16 0.77 18.06
N ASP A 169 -16.48 0.78 17.90
CA ASP A 169 -17.17 0.55 16.62
C ASP A 169 -17.73 1.85 16.01
N GLU A 170 -17.97 2.88 16.81
CA GLU A 170 -18.42 4.21 16.39
C GLU A 170 -17.61 5.37 17.03
N PHE A 171 -17.62 6.52 16.36
CA PHE A 171 -17.05 7.77 16.89
C PHE A 171 -18.15 8.54 17.64
N LEU A 172 -17.85 8.98 18.86
CA LEU A 172 -18.83 9.71 19.69
C LEU A 172 -18.71 11.22 19.49
N ILE A 173 -17.52 11.71 19.18
CA ILE A 173 -17.27 13.14 19.00
C ILE A 173 -17.48 13.53 17.54
N ARG A 174 -18.22 14.62 17.33
CA ARG A 174 -18.44 15.17 15.98
C ARG A 174 -17.23 15.96 15.50
N GLY A 175 -17.01 15.93 14.19
CA GLY A 175 -15.94 16.66 13.53
C GLY A 175 -14.65 15.86 13.42
N LEU A 176 -13.81 16.24 12.46
CA LEU A 176 -12.57 15.52 12.17
C LEU A 176 -11.59 15.50 13.35
N ASP A 177 -11.43 16.63 14.02
CA ASP A 177 -10.49 16.74 15.15
C ASP A 177 -10.91 15.85 16.32
N GLY A 178 -12.22 15.79 16.60
CA GLY A 178 -12.80 14.89 17.59
C GLY A 178 -12.55 13.42 17.24
N ALA A 179 -12.88 13.02 16.01
CA ALA A 179 -12.67 11.66 15.55
C ALA A 179 -11.17 11.26 15.57
N LYS A 180 -10.27 12.17 15.18
CA LYS A 180 -8.82 11.95 15.29
C LYS A 180 -8.37 11.76 16.74
N LEU A 181 -8.89 12.56 17.66
CA LEU A 181 -8.60 12.42 19.09
C LEU A 181 -9.02 11.04 19.60
N GLU A 182 -10.25 10.62 19.29
CA GLU A 182 -10.76 9.29 19.67
C GLU A 182 -9.91 8.16 19.08
N LEU A 183 -9.57 8.23 17.79
CA LEU A 183 -8.72 7.24 17.12
C LEU A 183 -7.31 7.18 17.72
N ASN A 184 -6.76 8.33 18.12
CA ASN A 184 -5.46 8.40 18.79
C ASN A 184 -5.50 7.73 20.16
N LEU A 185 -6.52 8.05 20.98
CA LEU A 185 -6.67 7.48 22.32
C LEU A 185 -6.81 5.95 22.26
N VAL A 186 -7.64 5.43 21.36
CA VAL A 186 -7.83 3.97 21.22
C VAL A 186 -6.57 3.28 20.69
N SER A 187 -5.83 3.93 19.78
CA SER A 187 -4.54 3.43 19.28
C SER A 187 -3.48 3.38 20.39
N ILE A 188 -3.43 4.39 21.26
CA ILE A 188 -2.54 4.42 22.43
C ILE A 188 -2.90 3.29 23.39
N ALA A 189 -4.19 3.14 23.74
CA ALA A 189 -4.65 2.07 24.61
C ALA A 189 -4.29 0.69 24.06
N HIS A 190 -4.44 0.48 22.74
CA HIS A 190 -4.10 -0.79 22.09
C HIS A 190 -2.60 -1.08 22.20
N ASN A 191 -1.77 -0.07 21.94
CA ASN A 191 -0.32 -0.20 22.06
C ASN A 191 0.11 -0.49 23.50
N LEU A 192 -0.47 0.20 24.50
CA LEU A 192 -0.19 -0.06 25.91
C LEU A 192 -0.54 -1.49 26.32
N LYS A 193 -1.70 -1.99 25.89
CA LYS A 193 -2.10 -3.39 26.09
C LYS A 193 -1.10 -4.36 25.46
N LYS A 194 -0.65 -4.11 24.23
CA LYS A 194 0.37 -4.94 23.55
C LYS A 194 1.70 -4.95 24.31
N ILE A 195 2.15 -3.79 24.80
CA ILE A 195 3.38 -3.66 25.60
C ILE A 195 3.24 -4.42 26.93
N TRP A 196 2.10 -4.29 27.61
CA TRP A 196 1.83 -5.01 28.86
C TRP A 196 1.88 -6.54 28.68
N ILE A 197 1.20 -7.06 27.66
CA ILE A 197 1.20 -8.50 27.34
C ILE A 197 2.62 -8.98 26.99
N ALA A 198 3.37 -8.18 26.22
CA ALA A 198 4.76 -8.51 25.89
C ALA A 198 5.64 -8.54 27.15
N ARG A 199 5.45 -7.60 28.09
CA ARG A 199 6.13 -7.58 29.39
C ARG A 199 5.80 -8.79 30.26
N GLY A 200 4.54 -9.22 30.31
CA GLY A 200 4.12 -10.42 31.05
C GLY A 200 4.82 -11.70 30.59
N LYS A 201 5.12 -11.81 29.29
CA LYS A 201 5.85 -12.95 28.69
C LYS A 201 7.37 -12.91 28.91
N LEU A 202 7.95 -11.79 29.31
CA LEU A 202 9.39 -11.65 29.58
C LEU A 202 9.80 -12.20 30.95
N SER A 203 8.85 -12.54 31.82
CA SER A 203 9.15 -12.83 33.23
C SER A 203 9.53 -14.28 33.57
N ILE A 204 9.63 -15.20 32.61
CA ILE A 204 9.97 -16.59 32.96
C ILE A 204 11.41 -16.98 32.58
N ASN A 205 12.09 -16.37 31.59
CA ASN A 205 13.43 -16.91 31.22
C ASN A 205 14.46 -15.99 30.53
N ASN A 206 14.34 -14.66 30.47
CA ASN A 206 15.38 -13.86 29.81
C ASN A 206 15.64 -12.50 30.46
N LYS A 207 16.67 -12.47 31.33
CA LYS A 207 17.20 -11.24 31.95
C LYS A 207 17.97 -10.31 31.00
N ASN A 208 18.23 -10.66 29.72
CA ASN A 208 19.29 -9.99 28.96
C ASN A 208 18.97 -9.37 27.58
N ILE A 209 17.72 -9.31 27.09
CA ILE A 209 17.51 -8.90 25.68
C ILE A 209 16.81 -7.55 25.47
N ILE A 210 15.93 -7.08 26.35
CA ILE A 210 15.05 -5.94 25.98
C ILE A 210 15.50 -4.56 26.47
N PHE A 211 16.32 -4.46 27.53
CA PHE A 211 16.78 -3.14 27.97
C PHE A 211 17.86 -2.51 27.07
N ASN A 212 18.57 -3.30 26.25
CA ASN A 212 19.55 -2.77 25.30
C ASN A 212 18.93 -2.19 24.01
N LEU A 213 17.63 -2.40 23.74
CA LEU A 213 16.97 -1.94 22.51
C LEU A 213 16.24 -0.59 22.64
N ILE A 214 16.11 -0.04 23.84
CA ILE A 214 15.35 1.20 24.09
C ILE A 214 16.24 2.35 24.61
N ILE A 215 17.41 2.10 25.21
CA ILE A 215 18.29 3.17 25.75
C ILE A 215 19.78 2.93 25.44
N LYS A 216 20.12 2.46 24.24
CA LYS A 216 21.48 2.58 23.71
C LYS A 216 21.40 3.12 22.30
N ASN A 217 21.22 4.44 22.21
CA ASN A 217 21.67 5.35 21.17
C ASN A 217 20.97 6.71 21.38
N ASN A 218 21.16 7.26 22.59
CA ASN A 218 21.35 8.71 22.71
C ASN A 218 22.82 8.99 22.40
#